data_AF-B4H701-F1
#
_entry.id   AF-B4H701-F1
#
_cell.length_a   1.000
_cell.length_b   1.000
_cell.length_c   1.000
_cell.angle_alpha   90.00
_cell.angle_beta   90.00
_cell.angle_gamma   90.00
#
_symmetry.space_group_name_H-M   'P 1'
#
loop_
_entity.id
_entity.type
_entity.pdbx_description
1 polymer ?
#
loop_
_entity_poly.entity_id
_entity_poly.type
_entity_poly.pdbx_seq_one_letter_code
_entity_poly.pdbx_strand_id
1 'polypeptide(L)'
;MTTDFLFPKIADCSYVSCYCEENVWKLCEQVKRTRPEELGTCYAVFVSNEGRTVPLWRQKAGRGDDQVVIWDYHVFFMHNPSPNRCLVFDLDTTLPFPTYFHKYVTETFRSDLALRPEHHRFFRVIPADTYLIEFSSDRRHMRRPDGSWIKPPPSYPPILSNTNMHCLGDFICMSAGKGPGAVYSLSEFVHNFYKSPNMVAQHNRSYGDNLKVSKPDEFDLLIHLEFPDNNRIIVKPDPRRPGNVTLDMTKVMEAIRDSEHHRPIYEQLQKLVNGKNMLLEDRLQNWLQGLVTQALNKIGNQIEVNKTISKLTYKKCGPAHTIFVTGPYKYSVDFVPGIKLVAAQSVLAGDQKKHFGNSTHWDAIPKPLKPPQPDNNSFRASYYVAEHELIKDKANLKNAVRLLKKFRDAKQNLSNLKSYYIKTVFLWEVTKRDPRYWQSPLHEIFIEMMSKLANALKLTPGKGKLQFFWDPKLDMIADLSSTQRAEMFNCVVKSLYRFHRAEGNFTDDIRNNMRSSFSTQTKHLTNRSTTY
;
A
#
# COMPACT_ATOMS: atom_id res chain seq x y z
N MET A 1 -25.82 8.34 3.07
CA MET A 1 -26.15 7.42 1.95
C MET A 1 -26.24 6.04 2.54
N THR A 2 -27.44 5.45 2.53
CA THR A 2 -27.69 4.07 2.93
C THR A 2 -26.93 3.14 1.96
N THR A 3 -26.03 2.31 2.48
CA THR A 3 -25.33 1.29 1.69
C THR A 3 -26.34 0.22 1.29
N ASP A 4 -26.78 0.23 0.04
CA ASP A 4 -27.83 -0.66 -0.46
C ASP A 4 -27.24 -2.03 -0.81
N PHE A 5 -26.96 -2.86 0.20
CA PHE A 5 -26.47 -4.23 0.01
C PHE A 5 -27.48 -5.10 -0.76
N LEU A 6 -26.99 -6.05 -1.57
CA LEU A 6 -27.85 -7.00 -2.30
C LEU A 6 -28.80 -7.76 -1.36
N PHE A 7 -28.27 -8.15 -0.19
CA PHE A 7 -29.00 -8.84 0.86
C PHE A 7 -28.68 -8.16 2.20
N PRO A 8 -29.57 -7.30 2.73
CA PRO A 8 -29.27 -6.51 3.92
C PRO A 8 -29.28 -7.34 5.21
N LYS A 9 -30.02 -8.45 5.27
CA LYS A 9 -30.07 -9.36 6.42
C LYS A 9 -30.04 -10.82 5.99
N ILE A 10 -29.33 -11.64 6.76
CA ILE A 10 -29.27 -13.10 6.52
C ILE A 10 -30.65 -13.77 6.63
N ALA A 11 -31.53 -13.24 7.48
CA ALA A 11 -32.88 -13.76 7.68
C ALA A 11 -33.80 -13.59 6.46
N ASP A 12 -33.43 -12.71 5.52
CA ASP A 12 -34.19 -12.47 4.30
C ASP A 12 -33.78 -13.46 3.17
N CYS A 13 -32.78 -14.31 3.42
CA CYS A 13 -32.24 -15.26 2.46
C CYS A 13 -32.86 -16.65 2.66
N SER A 14 -33.14 -17.34 1.55
CA SER A 14 -33.48 -18.77 1.62
C SER A 14 -32.28 -19.56 2.15
N TYR A 15 -32.49 -20.36 3.20
CA TYR A 15 -31.43 -21.13 3.82
C TYR A 15 -31.94 -22.49 4.31
N VAL A 16 -31.23 -23.54 3.90
CA VAL A 16 -31.38 -24.90 4.42
C VAL A 16 -29.99 -25.44 4.74
N SER A 17 -29.77 -25.87 5.98
CA SER A 17 -28.47 -26.37 6.43
C SER A 17 -28.02 -27.58 5.61
N CYS A 18 -26.74 -27.61 5.23
CA CYS A 18 -26.10 -28.63 4.39
C CYS A 18 -26.55 -28.68 2.91
N TYR A 19 -27.22 -27.65 2.41
CA TYR A 19 -27.55 -27.47 0.98
C TYR A 19 -26.93 -26.17 0.45
N CYS A 20 -25.64 -25.93 0.75
CA CYS A 20 -24.96 -24.67 0.43
C CYS A 20 -25.00 -24.34 -1.07
N GLU A 21 -24.95 -25.35 -1.94
CA GLU A 21 -25.08 -25.22 -3.39
C GLU A 21 -26.44 -24.65 -3.82
N GLU A 22 -27.53 -25.14 -3.22
CA GLU A 22 -28.89 -24.66 -3.52
C GLU A 22 -29.16 -23.31 -2.86
N ASN A 23 -28.63 -23.09 -1.65
CA ASN A 23 -28.76 -21.81 -0.95
C ASN A 23 -28.11 -20.68 -1.77
N VAL A 24 -26.91 -20.89 -2.30
CA VAL A 24 -26.22 -19.91 -3.16
C VAL A 24 -26.94 -19.74 -4.50
N TRP A 25 -27.51 -20.81 -5.06
CA TRP A 25 -28.32 -20.70 -6.28
C TRP A 25 -29.54 -19.81 -6.06
N LYS A 26 -30.20 -19.93 -4.89
CA LYS A 26 -31.32 -19.08 -4.50
C LYS A 26 -30.94 -17.62 -4.30
N LEU A 27 -29.72 -17.34 -3.82
CA LEU A 27 -29.18 -15.97 -3.80
C LEU A 27 -29.02 -15.42 -5.23
N CYS A 28 -28.45 -16.19 -6.16
CA CYS A 28 -28.34 -15.79 -7.56
C CYS A 28 -29.72 -15.54 -8.19
N GLU A 29 -30.70 -16.41 -7.94
CA GLU A 29 -32.08 -16.29 -8.44
C GLU A 29 -32.74 -15.02 -7.92
N GLN A 30 -32.55 -14.72 -6.63
CA GLN A 30 -33.07 -13.52 -6.01
C GLN A 30 -32.48 -12.26 -6.65
N VAL A 31 -31.16 -12.19 -6.87
CA VAL A 31 -30.52 -11.05 -7.54
C VAL A 31 -31.04 -10.91 -8.97
N LYS A 32 -31.13 -11.99 -9.73
CA LYS A 32 -31.70 -11.97 -11.09
C LYS A 32 -33.11 -11.37 -11.12
N ARG A 33 -33.90 -11.63 -10.07
CA ARG A 33 -35.28 -11.14 -9.95
C ARG A 33 -35.36 -9.69 -9.47
N THR A 34 -34.52 -9.28 -8.51
CA THR A 34 -34.67 -7.99 -7.82
C THR A 34 -33.69 -6.91 -8.27
N ARG A 35 -32.52 -7.31 -8.77
CA ARG A 35 -31.40 -6.44 -9.22
C ARG A 35 -30.65 -7.07 -10.41
N PRO A 36 -31.34 -7.31 -11.54
CA PRO A 36 -30.75 -7.98 -12.70
C PRO A 36 -29.47 -7.30 -13.23
N GLU A 37 -29.35 -5.98 -13.05
CA GLU A 37 -28.19 -5.18 -13.43
C GLU A 37 -26.92 -5.53 -12.65
N GLU A 38 -27.05 -6.05 -11.42
CA GLU A 38 -25.92 -6.44 -10.58
C GLU A 38 -25.47 -7.88 -10.84
N LEU A 39 -26.30 -8.70 -11.51
CA LEU A 39 -26.07 -10.14 -11.69
C LEU A 39 -24.74 -10.45 -12.40
N GLY A 40 -24.36 -9.64 -13.39
CA GLY A 40 -23.10 -9.79 -14.13
C GLY A 40 -21.84 -9.56 -13.29
N THR A 41 -21.99 -9.10 -12.05
CA THR A 41 -20.90 -8.90 -11.08
C THR A 41 -20.97 -9.87 -9.89
N CYS A 42 -21.86 -10.86 -9.97
CA CYS A 42 -22.09 -11.84 -8.93
C CYS A 42 -21.52 -13.21 -9.31
N TYR A 43 -21.11 -13.98 -8.31
CA TYR A 43 -20.48 -15.28 -8.49
C TYR A 43 -20.93 -16.28 -7.43
N ALA A 44 -21.06 -17.55 -7.83
CA ALA A 44 -21.07 -18.69 -6.93
C ALA A 44 -19.63 -19.23 -6.83
N VAL A 45 -19.16 -19.48 -5.62
CA VAL A 45 -17.80 -19.98 -5.39
C VAL A 45 -17.85 -21.31 -4.65
N PHE A 46 -17.39 -22.37 -5.32
CA PHE A 46 -17.20 -23.68 -4.72
C PHE A 46 -15.78 -23.79 -4.17
N VAL A 47 -15.66 -24.32 -2.96
CA VAL A 47 -14.38 -24.60 -2.29
C VAL A 47 -14.27 -26.10 -2.04
N SER A 48 -13.22 -26.72 -2.54
CA SER A 48 -12.94 -28.15 -2.36
C SER A 48 -11.49 -28.44 -2.73
N ASN A 49 -11.12 -29.71 -2.76
CA ASN A 49 -9.83 -30.22 -3.23
C ASN A 49 -9.98 -31.69 -3.64
N GLU A 50 -8.90 -32.31 -4.13
CA GLU A 50 -8.91 -33.70 -4.58
C GLU A 50 -9.33 -34.68 -3.47
N GLY A 51 -8.87 -34.42 -2.24
CA GLY A 51 -9.18 -35.24 -1.07
C GLY A 51 -10.58 -35.02 -0.48
N ARG A 52 -11.33 -34.01 -0.94
CA ARG A 52 -12.57 -33.52 -0.32
C ARG A 52 -12.41 -33.32 1.20
N THR A 53 -11.36 -32.61 1.57
CA THR A 53 -10.96 -32.36 2.97
C THR A 53 -10.48 -30.93 3.13
N VAL A 54 -11.38 -29.97 2.97
CA VAL A 54 -11.06 -28.54 3.07
C VAL A 54 -11.43 -27.97 4.44
N PRO A 55 -10.44 -27.54 5.26
CA PRO A 55 -10.72 -26.91 6.54
C PRO A 55 -11.15 -25.45 6.36
N LEU A 56 -12.31 -25.09 6.90
CA LEU A 56 -12.83 -23.73 6.95
C LEU A 56 -13.09 -23.32 8.41
N TRP A 57 -12.64 -22.12 8.77
CA TRP A 57 -12.83 -21.51 10.09
C TRP A 57 -14.04 -20.58 10.10
N ARG A 58 -14.51 -20.23 11.30
CA ARG A 58 -15.67 -19.33 11.47
C ARG A 58 -16.92 -19.86 10.77
N GLN A 59 -17.21 -21.16 10.97
CA GLN A 59 -18.35 -21.85 10.38
C GLN A 59 -19.35 -22.23 11.47
N LYS A 60 -20.66 -22.10 11.22
CA LYS A 60 -21.73 -22.39 12.19
C LYS A 60 -21.72 -23.84 12.66
N ALA A 61 -21.36 -24.77 11.77
CA ALA A 61 -21.19 -26.19 12.09
C ALA A 61 -19.86 -26.51 12.81
N GLY A 62 -19.01 -25.50 13.00
CA GLY A 62 -17.66 -25.64 13.55
C GLY A 62 -17.63 -25.91 15.04
N ARG A 63 -16.56 -26.56 15.47
CA ARG A 63 -16.31 -26.91 16.89
C ARG A 63 -15.11 -26.14 17.43
N GLY A 64 -15.08 -25.95 18.75
CA GLY A 64 -14.04 -25.21 19.46
C GLY A 64 -14.09 -23.69 19.26
N ASP A 65 -13.16 -22.97 19.89
CA ASP A 65 -13.10 -21.51 19.90
C ASP A 65 -12.94 -20.89 18.49
N ASP A 66 -12.30 -21.66 17.62
CA ASP A 66 -11.99 -21.30 16.24
C ASP A 66 -13.11 -21.66 15.24
N GLN A 67 -14.13 -22.42 15.71
CA GLN A 67 -15.29 -22.85 14.92
C GLN A 67 -14.89 -23.45 13.56
N VAL A 68 -13.98 -24.43 13.59
CA VAL A 68 -13.45 -25.08 12.39
C VAL A 68 -14.32 -26.26 11.97
N VAL A 69 -14.49 -26.42 10.65
CA VAL A 69 -15.13 -27.58 10.01
C VAL A 69 -14.23 -28.07 8.90
N ILE A 70 -14.14 -29.39 8.72
CA ILE A 70 -13.55 -29.99 7.52
C ILE A 70 -14.71 -30.38 6.60
N TRP A 71 -14.87 -29.64 5.52
CA TRP A 71 -15.90 -29.89 4.52
C TRP A 71 -15.36 -30.77 3.40
N ASP A 72 -16.25 -31.54 2.79
CA ASP A 72 -15.99 -32.17 1.49
C ASP A 72 -16.03 -31.13 0.37
N TYR A 73 -17.00 -30.22 0.42
CA TYR A 73 -16.99 -28.96 -0.30
C TYR A 73 -17.84 -27.92 0.45
N HIS A 74 -17.63 -26.64 0.15
CA HIS A 74 -18.50 -25.54 0.60
C HIS A 74 -18.82 -24.59 -0.55
N VAL A 75 -19.97 -23.92 -0.50
CA VAL A 75 -20.38 -22.94 -1.51
C VAL A 75 -20.79 -21.64 -0.84
N PHE A 76 -20.22 -20.52 -1.32
CA PHE A 76 -20.60 -19.18 -0.88
C PHE A 76 -20.87 -18.25 -2.07
N PHE A 77 -21.63 -17.20 -1.83
CA PHE A 77 -21.96 -16.19 -2.84
C PHE A 77 -21.02 -14.99 -2.71
N MET A 78 -20.64 -14.40 -3.85
CA MET A 78 -19.74 -13.24 -3.91
C MET A 78 -20.32 -12.16 -4.84
N HIS A 79 -20.28 -10.90 -4.40
CA HIS A 79 -20.64 -9.73 -5.20
C HIS A 79 -19.40 -8.86 -5.37
N ASN A 80 -18.96 -8.66 -6.61
CA ASN A 80 -17.75 -7.91 -6.93
C ASN A 80 -18.01 -6.86 -8.02
N PRO A 81 -18.77 -5.79 -7.71
CA PRO A 81 -19.07 -4.73 -8.68
C PRO A 81 -17.83 -3.87 -9.00
N SER A 82 -16.84 -3.88 -8.11
CA SER A 82 -15.51 -3.32 -8.34
C SER A 82 -14.49 -3.98 -7.41
N PRO A 83 -13.20 -4.05 -7.79
CA PRO A 83 -12.19 -4.81 -7.03
C PRO A 83 -11.99 -4.40 -5.56
N ASN A 84 -12.39 -3.17 -5.17
CA ASN A 84 -12.28 -2.68 -3.78
C ASN A 84 -13.60 -2.83 -2.99
N ARG A 85 -14.67 -3.34 -3.63
CA ARG A 85 -16.01 -3.50 -3.04
C ARG A 85 -16.48 -4.96 -3.03
N CYS A 86 -15.54 -5.91 -3.15
CA CYS A 86 -15.88 -7.33 -3.13
C CYS A 86 -16.43 -7.74 -1.75
N LEU A 87 -17.68 -8.23 -1.74
CA LEU A 87 -18.40 -8.70 -0.57
C LEU A 87 -18.68 -10.20 -0.69
N VAL A 88 -18.62 -10.89 0.44
CA VAL A 88 -18.94 -12.32 0.57
C VAL A 88 -20.22 -12.48 1.39
N PHE A 89 -21.10 -13.34 0.90
CA PHE A 89 -22.36 -13.74 1.50
C PHE A 89 -22.31 -15.25 1.69
N ASP A 90 -21.74 -15.66 2.82
CA ASP A 90 -21.71 -17.05 3.25
C ASP A 90 -22.82 -17.26 4.29
N LEU A 91 -23.78 -18.14 3.98
CA LEU A 91 -24.91 -18.40 4.87
C LEU A 91 -24.54 -19.33 6.04
N ASP A 92 -23.39 -20.00 5.97
CA ASP A 92 -22.90 -20.92 6.99
C ASP A 92 -21.75 -20.32 7.84
N THR A 93 -21.38 -19.05 7.61
CA THR A 93 -20.34 -18.37 8.41
C THR A 93 -20.85 -17.86 9.76
N THR A 94 -19.93 -17.67 10.71
CA THR A 94 -20.13 -16.92 11.96
C THR A 94 -19.60 -15.49 11.88
N LEU A 95 -19.01 -15.09 10.75
CA LEU A 95 -18.63 -13.71 10.46
C LEU A 95 -19.87 -12.84 10.19
N PRO A 96 -19.73 -11.49 10.20
CA PRO A 96 -20.82 -10.59 9.79
C PRO A 96 -21.37 -10.93 8.40
N PHE A 97 -22.66 -10.66 8.16
CA PHE A 97 -23.31 -10.93 6.89
C PHE A 97 -23.93 -9.63 6.32
N PRO A 98 -23.53 -9.17 5.11
CA PRO A 98 -22.33 -9.60 4.38
C PRO A 98 -21.03 -9.28 5.13
N THR A 99 -19.91 -9.85 4.68
CA THR A 99 -18.56 -9.46 5.12
C THR A 99 -17.70 -9.05 3.94
N TYR A 100 -16.67 -8.26 4.19
CA TYR A 100 -15.68 -7.91 3.19
C TYR A 100 -14.83 -9.13 2.81
N PHE A 101 -14.53 -9.25 1.50
CA PHE A 101 -13.75 -10.36 0.95
C PHE A 101 -12.44 -10.62 1.71
N HIS A 102 -11.66 -9.57 2.00
CA HIS A 102 -10.39 -9.69 2.71
C HIS A 102 -10.55 -10.30 4.10
N LYS A 103 -11.58 -9.87 4.85
CA LYS A 103 -11.89 -10.38 6.18
C LYS A 103 -12.26 -11.86 6.11
N TYR A 104 -13.16 -12.21 5.18
CA TYR A 104 -13.58 -13.60 4.96
C TYR A 104 -12.39 -14.51 4.63
N VAL A 105 -11.54 -14.12 3.68
CA VAL A 105 -10.35 -14.89 3.33
C VAL A 105 -9.43 -15.07 4.54
N THR A 106 -9.11 -13.99 5.26
CA THR A 106 -8.15 -14.06 6.38
C THR A 106 -8.66 -14.90 7.54
N GLU A 107 -9.96 -14.87 7.82
CA GLU A 107 -10.53 -15.52 9.00
C GLU A 107 -11.08 -16.91 8.72
N THR A 108 -11.67 -17.15 7.55
CA THR A 108 -12.27 -18.43 7.16
C THR A 108 -11.27 -19.36 6.48
N PHE A 109 -10.42 -18.85 5.60
CA PHE A 109 -9.45 -19.67 4.88
C PHE A 109 -8.10 -19.70 5.60
N ARG A 110 -7.63 -18.56 6.12
CA ARG A 110 -6.26 -18.43 6.66
C ARG A 110 -5.20 -18.81 5.60
N SER A 111 -3.92 -18.87 5.97
CA SER A 111 -2.84 -19.22 5.03
C SER A 111 -2.76 -20.73 4.77
N ASP A 112 -2.60 -21.13 3.51
CA ASP A 112 -2.27 -22.52 3.14
C ASP A 112 -0.88 -22.96 3.63
N LEU A 113 0.01 -22.03 3.99
CA LEU A 113 1.32 -22.35 4.59
C LEU A 113 1.20 -23.07 5.94
N ALA A 114 0.07 -22.91 6.63
CA ALA A 114 -0.22 -23.58 7.89
C ALA A 114 -0.88 -24.96 7.68
N LEU A 115 -1.17 -25.35 6.44
CA LEU A 115 -1.82 -26.60 6.09
C LEU A 115 -0.86 -27.55 5.37
N ARG A 116 -1.11 -28.85 5.54
CA ARG A 116 -0.50 -29.88 4.68
C ARG A 116 -1.05 -29.73 3.25
N PRO A 117 -0.23 -29.99 2.20
CA PRO A 117 -0.64 -29.86 0.80
C PRO A 117 -1.96 -30.55 0.45
N GLU A 118 -2.21 -31.72 1.02
CA GLU A 118 -3.46 -32.47 0.78
C GLU A 118 -4.74 -31.73 1.23
N HIS A 119 -4.61 -30.70 2.09
CA HIS A 119 -5.71 -29.88 2.60
C HIS A 119 -5.75 -28.49 1.97
N HIS A 120 -4.88 -28.19 1.01
CA HIS A 120 -4.92 -26.91 0.29
C HIS A 120 -6.25 -26.76 -0.42
N ARG A 121 -6.85 -25.57 -0.29
CA ARG A 121 -8.18 -25.31 -0.82
C ARG A 121 -8.08 -24.69 -2.21
N PHE A 122 -8.93 -25.16 -3.11
CA PHE A 122 -9.10 -24.60 -4.44
C PHE A 122 -10.50 -24.02 -4.59
N PHE A 123 -10.60 -22.98 -5.41
CA PHE A 123 -11.78 -22.13 -5.53
C PHE A 123 -12.26 -22.14 -6.96
N ARG A 124 -13.39 -22.79 -7.22
CA ARG A 124 -14.08 -22.69 -8.51
C ARG A 124 -15.05 -21.51 -8.46
N VAL A 125 -14.76 -20.47 -9.24
CA VAL A 125 -15.54 -19.24 -9.31
C VAL A 125 -16.36 -19.25 -10.59
N ILE A 126 -17.68 -19.16 -10.43
CA ILE A 126 -18.65 -19.33 -11.50
C ILE A 126 -19.51 -18.07 -11.58
N PRO A 127 -19.58 -17.39 -12.73
CA PRO A 127 -20.52 -16.27 -12.92
C PRO A 127 -21.95 -16.68 -12.56
N ALA A 128 -22.69 -15.80 -11.89
CA ALA A 128 -24.02 -16.13 -11.36
C ALA A 128 -25.03 -16.48 -12.46
N ASP A 129 -24.93 -15.86 -13.64
CA ASP A 129 -25.74 -16.17 -14.81
C ASP A 129 -25.45 -17.58 -15.36
N THR A 130 -24.18 -17.96 -15.49
CA THR A 130 -23.75 -19.32 -15.82
C THR A 130 -24.25 -20.32 -14.78
N TYR A 131 -24.13 -19.99 -13.48
CA TYR A 131 -24.57 -20.87 -12.40
C TYR A 131 -26.07 -21.16 -12.45
N LEU A 132 -26.89 -20.13 -12.73
CA LEU A 132 -28.34 -20.27 -12.86
C LEU A 132 -28.77 -21.12 -14.05
N ILE A 133 -27.98 -21.19 -15.11
CA ILE A 133 -28.28 -21.94 -16.33
C ILE A 133 -27.82 -23.40 -16.20
N GLU A 134 -26.60 -23.61 -15.71
CA GLU A 134 -25.92 -24.90 -15.83
C GLU A 134 -26.11 -25.80 -14.60
N PHE A 135 -26.31 -25.23 -13.41
CA PHE A 135 -26.38 -26.03 -12.20
C PHE A 135 -27.66 -26.87 -12.13
N SER A 136 -27.49 -28.15 -11.84
CA SER A 136 -28.57 -29.11 -11.62
C SER A 136 -28.21 -30.12 -10.53
N SER A 137 -29.16 -30.35 -9.63
CA SER A 137 -29.06 -31.32 -8.55
C SER A 137 -30.43 -31.92 -8.26
N ASP A 138 -30.57 -33.21 -8.50
CA ASP A 138 -31.68 -34.04 -8.02
C ASP A 138 -31.53 -34.47 -6.54
N ARG A 139 -30.54 -33.91 -5.82
CA ARG A 139 -30.22 -34.17 -4.41
C ARG A 139 -29.79 -35.61 -4.10
N ARG A 140 -29.43 -36.42 -5.10
CA ARG A 140 -29.01 -37.82 -4.86
C ARG A 140 -27.81 -37.94 -3.90
N HIS A 141 -26.92 -36.95 -3.87
CA HIS A 141 -25.77 -36.90 -2.97
C HIS A 141 -26.16 -36.75 -1.49
N MET A 142 -27.38 -36.28 -1.21
CA MET A 142 -27.93 -36.12 0.13
C MET A 142 -28.80 -37.30 0.57
N ARG A 143 -28.88 -38.38 -0.23
CA ARG A 143 -29.60 -39.60 0.10
C ARG A 143 -28.65 -40.70 0.59
N ARG A 144 -29.06 -41.39 1.65
CA ARG A 144 -28.42 -42.63 2.09
C ARG A 144 -28.78 -43.78 1.13
N PRO A 145 -28.05 -44.90 1.17
CA PRO A 145 -28.37 -46.09 0.38
C PRO A 145 -29.80 -46.65 0.61
N ASP A 146 -30.36 -46.42 1.80
CA ASP A 146 -31.73 -46.82 2.17
C ASP A 146 -32.82 -45.84 1.66
N GLY A 147 -32.43 -44.77 0.95
CA GLY A 147 -33.33 -43.74 0.44
C GLY A 147 -33.66 -42.61 1.43
N SER A 148 -33.24 -42.72 2.70
CA SER A 148 -33.45 -41.67 3.70
C SER A 148 -32.53 -40.45 3.49
N TRP A 149 -32.95 -39.28 3.94
CA TRP A 149 -32.17 -38.05 3.80
C TRP A 149 -31.08 -37.93 4.85
N ILE A 150 -29.84 -37.61 4.44
CA ILE A 150 -28.74 -37.27 5.35
C ILE A 150 -29.11 -36.06 6.21
N LYS A 151 -29.69 -35.03 5.56
CA LYS A 151 -30.30 -33.85 6.18
C LYS A 151 -31.62 -33.52 5.48
N PRO A 152 -32.65 -33.02 6.20
CA PRO A 152 -33.94 -32.68 5.59
C PRO A 152 -33.77 -31.77 4.37
N PRO A 153 -34.36 -32.11 3.21
CA PRO A 153 -34.20 -31.32 2.00
C PRO A 153 -35.00 -30.01 2.08
N PRO A 154 -34.67 -29.02 1.23
CA PRO A 154 -35.53 -27.87 1.04
C PRO A 154 -36.95 -28.27 0.62
N SER A 155 -37.95 -27.49 1.04
CA SER A 155 -39.37 -27.72 0.73
C SER A 155 -39.72 -27.47 -0.74
N TYR A 156 -38.89 -26.72 -1.46
CA TYR A 156 -39.03 -26.50 -2.89
C TYR A 156 -38.48 -27.67 -3.72
N PRO A 157 -38.99 -27.89 -4.96
CA PRO A 157 -38.50 -28.93 -5.85
C PRO A 157 -36.98 -28.85 -6.11
N PRO A 158 -36.32 -29.97 -6.47
CA PRO A 158 -34.91 -29.95 -6.85
C PRO A 158 -34.62 -28.94 -7.96
N ILE A 159 -33.44 -28.31 -7.92
CA ILE A 159 -32.99 -27.39 -8.95
C ILE A 159 -32.53 -28.23 -10.14
N LEU A 160 -33.22 -28.12 -11.28
CA LEU A 160 -32.93 -28.89 -12.48
C LEU A 160 -32.63 -27.97 -13.66
N SER A 161 -31.57 -28.28 -14.41
CA SER A 161 -31.28 -27.63 -15.69
C SER A 161 -31.90 -28.44 -16.84
N ASN A 162 -32.06 -27.80 -18.01
CA ASN A 162 -32.68 -28.45 -19.17
C ASN A 162 -31.81 -29.55 -19.80
N THR A 163 -30.52 -29.61 -19.45
CA THR A 163 -29.52 -30.44 -20.15
C THR A 163 -29.03 -31.63 -19.32
N ASN A 164 -29.10 -31.59 -18.00
CA ASN A 164 -28.64 -32.66 -17.13
C ASN A 164 -29.50 -32.72 -15.85
N MET A 165 -29.77 -33.92 -15.34
CA MET A 165 -30.50 -34.09 -14.07
C MET A 165 -29.62 -33.86 -12.84
N HIS A 166 -28.31 -34.13 -12.92
CA HIS A 166 -27.39 -33.97 -11.80
C HIS A 166 -25.96 -33.72 -12.28
N CYS A 167 -25.35 -32.60 -11.87
CA CYS A 167 -24.00 -32.22 -12.30
C CYS A 167 -23.09 -31.72 -11.16
N LEU A 168 -23.50 -31.85 -9.89
CA LEU A 168 -22.74 -31.33 -8.75
C LEU A 168 -21.26 -31.77 -8.73
N GLY A 169 -20.96 -32.99 -9.19
CA GLY A 169 -19.59 -33.49 -9.29
C GLY A 169 -18.66 -32.61 -10.14
N ASP A 170 -19.16 -32.01 -11.22
CA ASP A 170 -18.38 -31.13 -12.11
C ASP A 170 -18.07 -29.77 -11.46
N PHE A 171 -18.94 -29.32 -10.56
CA PHE A 171 -18.79 -28.09 -9.79
C PHE A 171 -17.81 -28.28 -8.62
N ILE A 172 -17.76 -29.48 -8.03
CA ILE A 172 -16.82 -29.82 -6.94
C ILE A 172 -15.43 -30.17 -7.49
N CYS A 173 -15.33 -30.74 -8.69
CA CYS A 173 -14.04 -31.06 -9.30
C CYS A 173 -13.18 -29.80 -9.40
N MET A 174 -11.92 -29.84 -8.94
CA MET A 174 -10.99 -28.70 -8.98
C MET A 174 -9.92 -28.83 -10.08
N SER A 175 -10.13 -29.70 -11.06
CA SER A 175 -9.26 -29.78 -12.23
C SER A 175 -9.54 -28.64 -13.20
N ALA A 176 -8.50 -27.91 -13.59
CA ALA A 176 -8.60 -26.87 -14.63
C ALA A 176 -9.18 -27.46 -15.93
N GLY A 177 -10.11 -26.73 -16.55
CA GLY A 177 -10.75 -27.12 -17.81
C GLY A 177 -11.87 -28.18 -17.70
N LYS A 178 -12.17 -28.68 -16.50
CA LYS A 178 -13.37 -29.50 -16.24
C LYS A 178 -14.42 -28.66 -15.52
N GLY A 179 -15.70 -28.81 -15.84
CA GLY A 179 -16.81 -28.07 -15.21
C GLY A 179 -16.82 -26.56 -15.50
N PRO A 180 -17.83 -25.82 -15.02
CA PRO A 180 -18.01 -24.40 -15.33
C PRO A 180 -17.12 -23.46 -14.52
N GLY A 181 -16.91 -22.26 -15.05
CA GLY A 181 -16.12 -21.22 -14.39
C GLY A 181 -14.61 -21.51 -14.38
N ALA A 182 -13.88 -20.77 -13.54
CA ALA A 182 -12.43 -20.85 -13.41
C ALA A 182 -12.03 -21.40 -12.04
N VAL A 183 -10.97 -22.20 -11.98
CA VAL A 183 -10.40 -22.73 -10.73
C VAL A 183 -9.15 -21.96 -10.37
N TYR A 184 -9.04 -21.59 -9.10
CA TYR A 184 -7.92 -20.84 -8.53
C TYR A 184 -7.35 -21.54 -7.30
N SER A 185 -6.04 -21.46 -7.11
CA SER A 185 -5.43 -21.61 -5.77
C SER A 185 -5.85 -20.46 -4.85
N LEU A 186 -5.63 -20.57 -3.54
CA LEU A 186 -5.88 -19.46 -2.60
C LEU A 186 -5.16 -18.17 -3.02
N SER A 187 -3.89 -18.28 -3.43
CA SER A 187 -3.08 -17.12 -3.84
C SER A 187 -3.69 -16.42 -5.05
N GLU A 188 -4.05 -17.18 -6.08
CA GLU A 188 -4.67 -16.63 -7.29
C GLU A 188 -6.07 -16.09 -7.00
N PHE A 189 -6.85 -16.76 -6.16
CA PHE A 189 -8.18 -16.29 -5.75
C PHE A 189 -8.09 -14.93 -5.06
N VAL A 190 -7.16 -14.78 -4.11
CA VAL A 190 -6.90 -13.49 -3.46
C VAL A 190 -6.39 -12.46 -4.45
N HIS A 191 -5.45 -12.81 -5.32
CA HIS A 191 -4.91 -11.88 -6.31
C HIS A 191 -5.99 -11.31 -7.25
N ASN A 192 -6.95 -12.13 -7.67
CA ASN A 192 -7.99 -11.74 -8.61
C ASN A 192 -9.11 -10.91 -7.95
N PHE A 193 -9.49 -11.24 -6.71
CA PHE A 193 -10.70 -10.69 -6.07
C PHE A 193 -10.42 -9.78 -4.87
N TYR A 194 -9.17 -9.66 -4.44
CA TYR A 194 -8.73 -8.65 -3.49
C TYR A 194 -7.77 -7.68 -4.16
N LYS A 195 -8.26 -6.46 -4.42
CA LYS A 195 -7.38 -5.30 -4.55
C LYS A 195 -7.40 -4.58 -3.22
N SER A 196 -6.25 -4.59 -2.54
CA SER A 196 -6.06 -3.73 -1.38
C SER A 196 -6.49 -2.31 -1.77
N PRO A 197 -7.29 -1.60 -0.95
CA PRO A 197 -7.66 -0.22 -1.22
C PRO A 197 -6.38 0.61 -1.31
N ASN A 198 -5.86 0.73 -2.53
CA ASN A 198 -4.58 1.34 -2.86
C ASN A 198 -3.47 1.08 -1.83
N MET A 199 -3.14 -0.20 -1.55
CA MET A 199 -1.72 -0.57 -1.57
C MET A 199 -1.29 -0.66 -3.02
N VAL A 200 -1.34 0.49 -3.71
CA VAL A 200 -0.23 0.74 -4.60
C VAL A 200 0.93 0.80 -3.61
N ALA A 201 1.80 -0.19 -3.62
CA ALA A 201 3.20 0.08 -3.34
C ALA A 201 3.62 1.14 -4.37
N GLN A 202 3.15 2.39 -4.20
CA GLN A 202 3.78 3.51 -4.85
C GLN A 202 5.13 3.47 -4.18
N HIS A 203 6.14 3.07 -4.93
CA HIS A 203 7.52 3.18 -4.53
C HIS A 203 7.81 4.67 -4.31
N ASN A 204 7.42 5.18 -3.15
CA ASN A 204 7.49 6.58 -2.84
C ASN A 204 8.90 6.91 -2.43
N ARG A 205 9.56 7.54 -3.41
CA ARG A 205 10.90 8.12 -3.44
C ARG A 205 11.97 7.22 -4.05
N SER A 206 12.70 7.86 -4.96
CA SER A 206 13.79 7.34 -5.79
C SER A 206 13.47 6.18 -6.73
N TYR A 207 12.61 5.22 -6.39
CA TYR A 207 12.23 4.11 -7.27
C TYR A 207 11.10 4.48 -8.24
N GLY A 208 9.94 4.96 -7.74
CA GLY A 208 8.80 5.35 -8.59
C GLY A 208 9.07 6.55 -9.50
N ASP A 209 9.90 7.49 -9.05
CA ASP A 209 10.37 8.62 -9.88
C ASP A 209 11.56 8.23 -10.78
N ASN A 210 12.07 6.99 -10.63
CA ASN A 210 13.29 6.48 -11.24
C ASN A 210 14.53 7.36 -10.97
N LEU A 211 14.66 7.99 -9.79
CA LEU A 211 15.77 8.91 -9.47
C LEU A 211 16.94 8.25 -8.71
N LYS A 212 16.94 6.93 -8.47
CA LYS A 212 18.02 6.23 -7.73
C LYS A 212 19.26 6.05 -8.61
N VAL A 213 20.44 6.04 -7.98
CA VAL A 213 21.75 6.09 -8.66
C VAL A 213 22.63 4.87 -8.33
N SER A 214 22.26 4.07 -7.32
CA SER A 214 22.95 2.86 -6.86
C SER A 214 22.06 1.62 -6.97
N LYS A 215 22.67 0.42 -6.87
CA LYS A 215 21.93 -0.84 -6.76
C LYS A 215 20.97 -0.78 -5.54
N PRO A 216 19.76 -1.35 -5.65
CA PRO A 216 18.77 -1.32 -4.58
C PRO A 216 19.15 -2.28 -3.44
N ASP A 217 19.66 -1.73 -2.36
CA ASP A 217 19.75 -2.37 -1.05
C ASP A 217 18.79 -1.73 -0.04
N GLU A 218 17.93 -0.81 -0.48
CA GLU A 218 16.94 -0.11 0.33
C GLU A 218 15.70 0.19 -0.53
N PHE A 219 14.53 -0.13 0.02
CA PHE A 219 13.23 0.08 -0.61
C PHE A 219 12.33 0.92 0.29
N ASP A 220 11.60 1.87 -0.28
CA ASP A 220 10.63 2.68 0.44
C ASP A 220 9.22 2.28 0.02
N LEU A 221 8.35 1.98 0.99
CA LEU A 221 6.95 1.65 0.80
C LEU A 221 6.09 2.59 1.65
N LEU A 222 5.20 3.34 1.00
CA LEU A 222 4.18 4.12 1.70
C LEU A 222 3.00 3.20 2.06
N ILE A 223 2.62 3.18 3.34
CA ILE A 223 1.40 2.55 3.84
C ILE A 223 0.37 3.66 4.03
N HIS A 224 -0.67 3.67 3.19
CA HIS A 224 -1.80 4.57 3.39
C HIS A 224 -2.67 4.11 4.55
N LEU A 225 -2.91 5.02 5.49
CA LEU A 225 -3.87 4.88 6.57
C LEU A 225 -5.08 5.74 6.24
N GLU A 226 -6.27 5.14 6.27
CA GLU A 226 -7.55 5.82 6.10
C GLU A 226 -8.43 5.51 7.31
N PHE A 227 -9.11 6.53 7.82
CA PHE A 227 -10.08 6.39 8.91
C PHE A 227 -11.49 6.26 8.33
N PRO A 228 -12.47 5.66 9.04
CA PRO A 228 -13.86 5.80 8.63
C PRO A 228 -14.24 7.29 8.62
N ASP A 229 -15.10 7.71 7.67
CA ASP A 229 -15.42 9.13 7.45
C ASP A 229 -14.16 10.02 7.29
N ASN A 230 -13.10 9.51 6.67
CA ASN A 230 -11.79 10.18 6.52
C ASN A 230 -11.85 11.62 6.01
N ASN A 231 -12.81 11.92 5.13
CA ASN A 231 -13.03 13.26 4.57
C ASN A 231 -13.50 14.29 5.61
N ARG A 232 -13.92 13.85 6.81
CA ARG A 232 -14.32 14.70 7.92
C ARG A 232 -13.16 15.16 8.80
N ILE A 233 -11.95 14.61 8.63
CA ILE A 233 -10.76 15.08 9.36
C ILE A 233 -10.57 16.56 9.05
N ILE A 234 -10.52 17.39 10.10
CA ILE A 234 -10.28 18.82 9.96
C ILE A 234 -8.76 19.02 9.92
N VAL A 235 -8.27 19.45 8.77
CA VAL A 235 -6.84 19.66 8.53
C VAL A 235 -6.54 21.16 8.60
N LYS A 236 -5.52 21.54 9.37
CA LYS A 236 -5.04 22.93 9.46
C LYS A 236 -3.52 22.99 9.35
N PRO A 237 -2.93 24.03 8.74
CA PRO A 237 -1.48 24.26 8.84
C PRO A 237 -1.02 24.30 10.30
N ASP A 238 0.16 23.74 10.59
CA ASP A 238 0.79 23.95 11.89
C ASP A 238 1.48 25.32 11.90
N PRO A 239 0.98 26.30 12.69
CA PRO A 239 1.52 27.66 12.67
C PRO A 239 2.97 27.72 13.17
N ARG A 240 3.45 26.70 13.90
CA ARG A 240 4.80 26.64 14.45
C ARG A 240 5.78 25.94 13.50
N ARG A 241 5.27 25.19 12.52
CA ARG A 241 6.08 24.30 11.68
C ARG A 241 5.59 24.40 10.23
N PRO A 242 6.11 25.36 9.46
CA PRO A 242 5.88 25.43 8.02
C PRO A 242 6.13 24.08 7.33
N GLY A 243 5.22 23.69 6.43
CA GLY A 243 5.21 22.39 5.75
C GLY A 243 4.59 21.25 6.56
N ASN A 244 4.11 21.50 7.78
CA ASN A 244 3.36 20.56 8.59
C ASN A 244 1.89 20.98 8.76
N VAL A 245 1.07 20.01 9.15
CA VAL A 245 -0.35 20.15 9.44
C VAL A 245 -0.70 19.52 10.78
N THR A 246 -1.84 19.92 11.34
CA THR A 246 -2.50 19.24 12.45
C THR A 246 -3.80 18.60 11.97
N LEU A 247 -4.16 17.48 12.59
CA LEU A 247 -5.32 16.65 12.21
C LEU A 247 -6.28 16.58 13.39
N ASP A 248 -7.40 17.28 13.29
CA ASP A 248 -8.47 17.27 14.28
C ASP A 248 -9.51 16.22 13.88
N MET A 249 -9.64 15.21 14.76
CA MET A 249 -10.47 14.03 14.55
C MET A 249 -11.89 14.20 15.11
N THR A 250 -12.27 15.36 15.64
CA THR A 250 -13.55 15.57 16.33
C THR A 250 -14.75 15.11 15.48
N LYS A 251 -14.83 15.54 14.22
CA LYS A 251 -15.94 15.16 13.33
C LYS A 251 -15.92 13.70 12.90
N VAL A 252 -14.74 13.07 12.88
CA VAL A 252 -14.62 11.63 12.62
C VAL A 252 -15.12 10.84 13.82
N MET A 253 -14.66 11.22 15.02
CA MET A 253 -15.06 10.64 16.29
C MET A 253 -16.58 10.71 16.48
N GLU A 254 -17.19 11.87 16.23
CA GLU A 254 -18.65 12.05 16.26
C GLU A 254 -19.38 11.15 15.27
N ALA A 255 -18.86 10.99 14.05
CA ALA A 255 -19.51 10.19 13.00
C ALA A 255 -19.52 8.69 13.32
N ILE A 256 -18.52 8.20 14.05
CA ILE A 256 -18.35 6.76 14.29
C ILE A 256 -18.74 6.33 15.71
N ARG A 257 -18.94 7.27 16.65
CA ARG A 257 -19.18 7.00 18.08
C ARG A 257 -20.31 6.00 18.33
N ASP A 258 -21.45 6.22 17.68
CA ASP A 258 -22.68 5.49 17.94
C ASP A 258 -22.85 4.27 17.00
N SER A 259 -21.86 3.99 16.15
CA SER A 259 -21.84 2.85 15.23
C SER A 259 -21.26 1.61 15.91
N GLU A 260 -22.10 0.59 16.12
CA GLU A 260 -21.66 -0.70 16.68
C GLU A 260 -20.56 -1.36 15.83
N HIS A 261 -20.64 -1.22 14.50
CA HIS A 261 -19.61 -1.71 13.57
C HIS A 261 -18.25 -1.01 13.75
N HIS A 262 -18.26 0.27 14.14
CA HIS A 262 -17.04 1.07 14.31
C HIS A 262 -16.52 1.11 15.74
N ARG A 263 -17.19 0.48 16.72
CA ARG A 263 -16.79 0.52 18.14
C ARG A 263 -15.30 0.21 18.37
N PRO A 264 -14.71 -0.86 17.79
CA PRO A 264 -13.28 -1.14 17.98
C PRO A 264 -12.36 -0.05 17.42
N ILE A 265 -12.76 0.57 16.30
CA ILE A 265 -12.00 1.66 15.67
C ILE A 265 -12.09 2.92 16.52
N TYR A 266 -13.29 3.24 17.02
CA TYR A 266 -13.52 4.38 17.90
C TYR A 266 -12.68 4.27 19.19
N GLU A 267 -12.72 3.13 19.87
CA GLU A 267 -11.92 2.87 21.08
C GLU A 267 -10.41 2.97 20.82
N GLN A 268 -9.95 2.49 19.66
CA GLN A 268 -8.54 2.64 19.29
C GLN A 268 -8.20 4.10 18.96
N LEU A 269 -9.06 4.83 18.25
CA LEU A 269 -8.85 6.23 17.90
C LEU A 269 -8.80 7.12 19.15
N GLN A 270 -9.61 6.84 20.18
CA GLN A 270 -9.55 7.51 21.48
C GLN A 270 -8.15 7.44 22.12
N LYS A 271 -7.42 6.34 21.91
CA LYS A 271 -6.05 6.18 22.43
C LYS A 271 -5.03 7.00 21.63
N LEU A 272 -5.31 7.26 20.36
CA LEU A 272 -4.41 7.95 19.43
C LEU A 272 -4.57 9.48 19.43
N VAL A 273 -5.64 10.01 20.02
CA VAL A 273 -5.90 11.44 20.12
C VAL A 273 -5.64 11.99 21.53
N ASN A 274 -5.44 13.31 21.64
CA ASN A 274 -5.43 14.00 22.93
C ASN A 274 -6.85 14.43 23.36
N GLY A 275 -6.97 15.09 24.52
CA GLY A 275 -8.26 15.59 25.03
C GLY A 275 -8.95 16.66 24.16
N LYS A 276 -8.29 17.16 23.12
CA LYS A 276 -8.88 18.05 22.10
C LYS A 276 -9.16 17.32 20.79
N ASN A 277 -9.15 15.98 20.80
CA ASN A 277 -9.29 15.10 19.64
C ASN A 277 -8.25 15.34 18.53
N MET A 278 -7.10 15.94 18.85
CA MET A 278 -6.01 16.07 17.89
C MET A 278 -5.29 14.72 17.80
N LEU A 279 -5.09 14.20 16.59
CA LEU A 279 -4.30 13.00 16.39
C LEU A 279 -2.85 13.25 16.81
N LEU A 280 -2.26 12.27 17.49
CA LEU A 280 -0.91 12.36 18.02
C LEU A 280 0.03 11.42 17.27
N GLU A 281 1.09 12.01 16.74
CA GLU A 281 2.14 11.37 15.96
C GLU A 281 2.87 10.29 16.77
N ASP A 282 3.26 10.60 18.01
CA ASP A 282 3.99 9.69 18.89
C ASP A 282 3.15 8.48 19.27
N ARG A 283 1.86 8.69 19.57
CA ARG A 283 0.93 7.60 19.88
C ARG A 283 0.66 6.72 18.67
N LEU A 284 0.48 7.31 17.49
CA LEU A 284 0.32 6.58 16.24
C LEU A 284 1.55 5.73 15.91
N GLN A 285 2.75 6.31 15.98
CA GLN A 285 4.01 5.61 15.74
C GLN A 285 4.23 4.46 16.73
N ASN A 286 3.89 4.65 18.01
CA ASN A 286 4.03 3.60 19.03
C ASN A 286 3.02 2.46 18.83
N TRP A 287 1.79 2.78 18.45
CA TRP A 287 0.78 1.77 18.12
C TRP A 287 1.20 0.94 16.90
N LEU A 288 1.61 1.59 15.81
CA LEU A 288 2.11 0.90 14.62
C LEU A 288 3.35 0.05 14.92
N GLN A 289 4.25 0.54 15.77
CA GLN A 289 5.40 -0.24 16.23
C GLN A 289 4.96 -1.54 16.92
N GLY A 290 3.93 -1.50 17.76
CA GLY A 290 3.36 -2.68 18.39
C GLY A 290 2.85 -3.69 17.37
N LEU A 291 2.11 -3.22 16.37
CA LEU A 291 1.57 -4.05 15.28
C LEU A 291 2.68 -4.72 14.46
N VAL A 292 3.69 -3.95 14.02
CA VAL A 292 4.83 -4.47 13.24
C VAL A 292 5.60 -5.51 14.05
N THR A 293 5.85 -5.24 15.33
CA THR A 293 6.55 -6.18 16.23
C THR A 293 5.77 -7.49 16.37
N GLN A 294 4.45 -7.40 16.59
CA GLN A 294 3.59 -8.59 16.70
C GLN A 294 3.56 -9.40 15.39
N ALA A 295 3.47 -8.72 14.25
CA ALA A 295 3.48 -9.37 12.93
C ALA A 295 4.80 -10.11 12.68
N LEU A 296 5.94 -9.48 12.98
CA LEU A 296 7.26 -10.09 12.84
C LEU A 296 7.46 -11.29 13.77
N ASN A 297 6.99 -11.20 15.02
CA ASN A 297 7.05 -12.32 15.96
C ASN A 297 6.22 -13.51 15.47
N LYS A 298 5.03 -13.26 14.89
CA LYS A 298 4.17 -14.33 14.34
C LYS A 298 4.83 -15.10 13.19
N ILE A 299 5.73 -14.47 12.43
CA ILE A 299 6.49 -15.12 11.35
C ILE A 299 7.88 -15.59 11.81
N GLY A 300 8.15 -15.62 13.12
CA GLY A 300 9.43 -16.07 13.66
C GLY A 300 10.61 -15.17 13.30
N ASN A 301 10.36 -13.90 13.00
CA ASN A 301 11.38 -12.93 12.53
C ASN A 301 12.20 -13.43 11.33
N GLN A 302 11.56 -14.20 10.43
CA GLN A 302 12.18 -14.71 9.22
C GLN A 302 11.17 -14.83 8.08
N ILE A 303 11.68 -14.87 6.84
CA ILE A 303 10.89 -15.16 5.64
C ILE A 303 11.61 -16.21 4.82
N GLU A 304 10.83 -17.07 4.16
CA GLU A 304 11.33 -18.05 3.20
C GLU A 304 10.84 -17.68 1.80
N VAL A 305 11.76 -17.50 0.86
CA VAL A 305 11.47 -17.24 -0.54
C VAL A 305 12.31 -18.19 -1.38
N ASN A 306 11.70 -18.99 -2.26
CA ASN A 306 12.39 -19.98 -3.08
C ASN A 306 13.34 -20.89 -2.27
N LYS A 307 12.85 -21.44 -1.16
CA LYS A 307 13.63 -22.29 -0.22
C LYS A 307 14.81 -21.58 0.46
N THR A 308 14.89 -20.26 0.34
CA THR A 308 15.93 -19.44 0.94
C THR A 308 15.37 -18.69 2.13
N ILE A 309 15.89 -18.96 3.32
CA ILE A 309 15.48 -18.29 4.55
C ILE A 309 16.31 -17.03 4.75
N SER A 310 15.63 -15.91 4.98
CA SER A 310 16.24 -14.64 5.36
C SER A 310 15.73 -14.20 6.73
N LYS A 311 16.65 -13.71 7.58
CA LYS A 311 16.34 -13.17 8.90
C LYS A 311 15.91 -11.72 8.81
N LEU A 312 14.91 -11.36 9.60
CA LEU A 312 14.37 -10.02 9.68
C LEU A 312 14.76 -9.36 11.01
N THR A 313 15.22 -8.11 10.96
CA THR A 313 15.33 -7.26 12.14
C THR A 313 14.57 -5.96 11.91
N TYR A 314 14.09 -5.33 12.98
CA TYR A 314 13.19 -4.19 12.89
C TYR A 314 13.68 -2.99 13.70
N LYS A 315 13.52 -1.79 13.13
CA LYS A 315 13.81 -0.52 13.80
C LYS A 315 12.94 0.61 13.29
N LYS A 316 12.58 1.57 14.15
CA LYS A 316 12.03 2.86 13.71
C LYS A 316 13.15 3.77 13.19
N CYS A 317 13.02 4.29 11.98
CA CYS A 317 13.98 5.17 11.32
C CYS A 317 13.28 6.45 10.85
N GLY A 318 13.24 7.47 11.72
CA GLY A 318 12.44 8.66 11.45
C GLY A 318 10.96 8.30 11.39
N PRO A 319 10.23 8.61 10.29
CA PRO A 319 8.83 8.20 10.17
C PRO A 319 8.67 6.71 9.81
N ALA A 320 9.72 6.03 9.35
CA ALA A 320 9.62 4.68 8.80
C ALA A 320 9.68 3.59 9.89
N HIS A 321 8.94 2.51 9.67
CA HIS A 321 9.12 1.21 10.28
C HIS A 321 10.02 0.37 9.37
N THR A 322 11.33 0.40 9.61
CA THR A 322 12.30 -0.26 8.75
C THR A 322 12.47 -1.73 9.13
N ILE A 323 12.32 -2.62 8.16
CA ILE A 323 12.66 -4.04 8.26
C ILE A 323 13.97 -4.27 7.50
N PHE A 324 14.99 -4.78 8.19
CA PHE A 324 16.26 -5.18 7.60
C PHE A 324 16.24 -6.67 7.33
N VAL A 325 16.53 -7.05 6.09
CA VAL A 325 16.64 -8.41 5.63
C VAL A 325 18.11 -8.79 5.57
N THR A 326 18.46 -9.89 6.22
CA THR A 326 19.83 -10.42 6.29
C THR A 326 19.84 -11.91 5.97
N GLY A 327 20.92 -12.39 5.37
CA GLY A 327 21.03 -13.74 4.83
C GLY A 327 21.68 -13.70 3.46
N PRO A 328 21.26 -14.55 2.50
CA PRO A 328 21.77 -14.52 1.13
C PRO A 328 21.53 -13.19 0.40
N TYR A 329 20.50 -12.45 0.82
CA TYR A 329 20.25 -11.08 0.40
C TYR A 329 20.38 -10.13 1.58
N LYS A 330 20.95 -8.94 1.34
CA LYS A 330 21.08 -7.88 2.32
C LYS A 330 20.44 -6.60 1.79
N TYR A 331 19.31 -6.22 2.36
CA TYR A 331 18.60 -5.00 2.02
C TYR A 331 17.69 -4.54 3.17
N SER A 332 17.18 -3.32 3.10
CA SER A 332 16.16 -2.79 4.03
C SER A 332 14.90 -2.38 3.29
N VAL A 333 13.77 -2.44 3.99
CA VAL A 333 12.47 -1.95 3.51
C VAL A 333 11.90 -0.99 4.55
N ASP A 334 11.76 0.27 4.16
CA ASP A 334 11.18 1.35 4.94
C ASP A 334 9.66 1.38 4.71
N PHE A 335 8.90 0.92 5.70
CA PHE A 335 7.45 1.06 5.70
C PHE A 335 7.07 2.40 6.33
N VAL A 336 6.80 3.40 5.50
CA VAL A 336 6.43 4.74 5.94
C VAL A 336 4.91 4.83 6.05
N PRO A 337 4.32 5.04 7.24
CA PRO A 337 2.90 5.31 7.34
C PRO A 337 2.58 6.72 6.83
N GLY A 338 1.45 6.88 6.16
CA GLY A 338 0.92 8.17 5.72
C GLY A 338 -0.59 8.19 5.85
N ILE A 339 -1.13 9.21 6.48
CA ILE A 339 -2.58 9.41 6.57
C ILE A 339 -3.01 10.04 5.25
N LYS A 340 -3.75 9.27 4.45
CA LYS A 340 -4.16 9.70 3.12
C LYS A 340 -5.35 10.63 3.24
N LEU A 341 -5.24 11.83 2.68
CA LEU A 341 -6.23 12.90 2.75
C LEU A 341 -6.69 13.28 1.35
N VAL A 342 -7.97 13.57 1.20
CA VAL A 342 -8.51 13.94 -0.13
C VAL A 342 -8.07 15.35 -0.53
N ALA A 343 -8.06 15.62 -1.84
CA ALA A 343 -7.70 16.93 -2.40
C ALA A 343 -8.43 18.11 -1.72
N ALA A 344 -9.71 17.95 -1.38
CA ALA A 344 -10.52 18.97 -0.72
C ALA A 344 -10.03 19.36 0.69
N GLN A 345 -9.25 18.48 1.35
CA GLN A 345 -8.64 18.75 2.65
C GLN A 345 -7.24 19.40 2.55
N SER A 346 -6.74 19.66 1.34
CA SER A 346 -5.43 20.29 1.14
C SER A 346 -5.38 21.69 1.74
N VAL A 347 -4.29 21.98 2.45
CA VAL A 347 -4.03 23.29 3.06
C VAL A 347 -3.21 24.23 2.17
N LEU A 348 -2.92 23.82 0.94
CA LEU A 348 -2.15 24.62 0.00
C LEU A 348 -2.92 25.88 -0.41
N ALA A 349 -2.18 26.97 -0.57
CA ALA A 349 -2.68 28.26 -1.01
C ALA A 349 -1.82 28.84 -2.14
N GLY A 350 -2.29 29.92 -2.77
CA GLY A 350 -1.54 30.64 -3.80
C GLY A 350 -1.09 29.74 -4.96
N ASP A 351 0.15 29.94 -5.40
CA ASP A 351 0.73 29.19 -6.51
C ASP A 351 0.93 27.71 -6.19
N GLN A 352 1.22 27.36 -4.94
CA GLN A 352 1.36 25.96 -4.52
C GLN A 352 0.05 25.18 -4.73
N LYS A 353 -1.11 25.81 -4.49
CA LYS A 353 -2.40 25.19 -4.80
C LYS A 353 -2.57 24.93 -6.30
N LYS A 354 -2.09 25.83 -7.16
CA LYS A 354 -2.11 25.63 -8.63
C LYS A 354 -1.23 24.44 -9.02
N HIS A 355 -0.05 24.32 -8.41
CA HIS A 355 0.90 23.24 -8.67
C HIS A 355 0.46 21.87 -8.15
N PHE A 356 -0.54 21.82 -7.25
CA PHE A 356 -1.15 20.56 -6.81
C PHE A 356 -1.85 19.83 -7.97
N GLY A 357 -2.30 20.59 -8.98
CA GLY A 357 -2.84 20.06 -10.24
C GLY A 357 -4.07 19.18 -10.03
N ASN A 358 -4.11 18.06 -10.77
CA ASN A 358 -5.22 17.09 -10.72
C ASN A 358 -5.01 15.99 -9.65
N SER A 359 -4.12 16.22 -8.69
CA SER A 359 -3.88 15.24 -7.63
C SER A 359 -5.14 15.05 -6.79
N THR A 360 -5.61 13.81 -6.68
CA THR A 360 -6.85 13.48 -5.96
C THR A 360 -6.66 13.36 -4.45
N HIS A 361 -5.41 13.22 -4.00
CA HIS A 361 -5.05 13.03 -2.60
C HIS A 361 -3.62 13.51 -2.30
N TRP A 362 -3.29 13.56 -1.01
CA TRP A 362 -1.97 13.85 -0.45
C TRP A 362 -1.87 13.21 0.93
N ASP A 363 -0.66 13.19 1.51
CA ASP A 363 -0.42 12.44 2.75
C ASP A 363 0.06 13.33 3.88
N ALA A 364 -0.47 13.09 5.08
CA ALA A 364 0.09 13.59 6.33
C ALA A 364 0.96 12.50 6.97
N ILE A 365 2.27 12.75 7.01
CA ILE A 365 3.28 11.80 7.48
C ILE A 365 3.57 12.02 8.96
N PRO A 366 3.42 11.01 9.84
CA PRO A 366 3.76 11.09 11.26
C PRO A 366 5.28 11.06 11.43
N LYS A 367 5.91 12.22 11.29
CA LYS A 367 7.36 12.33 11.41
C LYS A 367 7.75 12.78 12.81
N PRO A 368 8.54 11.99 13.55
CA PRO A 368 8.98 12.38 14.89
C PRO A 368 9.79 13.67 14.87
N LEU A 369 9.58 14.48 15.90
CA LEU A 369 10.40 15.64 16.18
C LEU A 369 11.82 15.22 16.60
N LYS A 370 12.77 16.14 16.45
CA LYS A 370 14.15 15.98 16.92
C LYS A 370 14.49 17.15 17.84
N PRO A 371 14.65 16.92 19.17
CA PRO A 371 14.39 15.66 19.89
C PRO A 371 12.90 15.27 19.90
N PRO A 372 12.55 13.99 20.16
CA PRO A 372 11.16 13.55 20.31
C PRO A 372 10.44 14.34 21.41
N GLN A 373 9.15 14.59 21.22
CA GLN A 373 8.31 15.28 22.20
C GLN A 373 7.02 14.47 22.43
N PRO A 374 6.54 14.37 23.67
CA PRO A 374 5.26 13.73 23.96
C PRO A 374 4.10 14.56 23.40
N ASP A 375 2.98 13.90 23.09
CA ASP A 375 1.76 14.51 22.56
C ASP A 375 2.03 15.42 21.34
N ASN A 376 2.91 14.96 20.45
CA ASN A 376 3.22 15.68 19.22
C ASN A 376 2.04 15.57 18.25
N ASN A 377 1.34 16.66 17.98
CA ASN A 377 0.18 16.69 17.07
C ASN A 377 0.51 17.18 15.65
N SER A 378 1.79 17.24 15.28
CA SER A 378 2.27 17.81 14.02
C SER A 378 2.69 16.73 13.03
N PHE A 379 2.10 16.77 11.84
CA PHE A 379 2.32 15.82 10.76
C PHE A 379 2.92 16.53 9.56
N ARG A 380 3.92 15.93 8.91
CA ARG A 380 4.55 16.52 7.72
C ARG A 380 3.67 16.32 6.49
N ALA A 381 3.34 17.40 5.78
CA ALA A 381 2.62 17.29 4.53
C ALA A 381 3.53 16.72 3.42
N SER A 382 3.00 15.78 2.64
CA SER A 382 3.67 15.14 1.51
C SER A 382 2.73 15.14 0.30
N TYR A 383 3.16 15.79 -0.78
CA TYR A 383 2.40 15.92 -2.02
C TYR A 383 3.09 15.13 -3.14
N TYR A 384 3.42 13.87 -2.86
CA TYR A 384 4.26 13.05 -3.73
C TYR A 384 3.70 12.92 -5.14
N VAL A 385 2.40 12.61 -5.27
CA VAL A 385 1.72 12.44 -6.56
C VAL A 385 1.83 13.73 -7.39
N ALA A 386 1.59 14.88 -6.77
CA ALA A 386 1.71 16.17 -7.44
C ALA A 386 3.16 16.44 -7.90
N GLU A 387 4.16 16.16 -7.06
CA GLU A 387 5.56 16.29 -7.46
C GLU A 387 5.93 15.35 -8.61
N HIS A 388 5.41 14.13 -8.61
CA HIS A 388 5.65 13.15 -9.66
C HIS A 388 5.17 13.69 -11.00
N GLU A 389 3.94 14.20 -11.05
CA GLU A 389 3.37 14.79 -12.25
C GLU A 389 4.11 16.07 -12.70
N LEU A 390 4.56 16.91 -11.76
CA LEU A 390 5.34 18.12 -12.10
C LEU A 390 6.64 17.80 -12.86
N ILE A 391 7.31 16.69 -12.51
CA ILE A 391 8.59 16.29 -13.12
C ILE A 391 8.45 15.24 -14.22
N LYS A 392 7.23 14.77 -14.48
CA LYS A 392 6.92 13.76 -15.48
C LYS A 392 7.06 14.34 -16.89
N ASP A 393 7.56 13.50 -17.81
CA ASP A 393 7.72 13.82 -19.24
C ASP A 393 8.54 15.09 -19.52
N LYS A 394 9.46 15.44 -18.63
CA LYS A 394 10.39 16.58 -18.77
C LYS A 394 11.77 16.15 -19.30
N ALA A 395 11.81 15.30 -20.34
CA ALA A 395 13.04 14.88 -21.03
C ALA A 395 14.27 14.70 -20.11
N ASN A 396 15.26 15.60 -20.18
CA ASN A 396 16.52 15.49 -19.44
C ASN A 396 16.45 15.88 -17.94
N LEU A 397 15.32 16.36 -17.43
CA LEU A 397 15.14 16.74 -16.02
C LEU A 397 15.56 15.62 -15.07
N LYS A 398 14.99 14.43 -15.23
CA LYS A 398 15.27 13.28 -14.34
C LYS A 398 16.74 12.84 -14.44
N ASN A 399 17.33 12.93 -15.64
CA ASN A 399 18.76 12.65 -15.85
C ASN A 399 19.65 13.65 -15.12
N ALA A 400 19.33 14.94 -15.18
CA ALA A 400 20.08 15.98 -14.46
C ALA A 400 19.96 15.84 -12.94
N VAL A 401 18.78 15.48 -12.42
CA VAL A 401 18.59 15.16 -11.00
C VAL A 401 19.48 13.98 -10.58
N ARG A 402 19.49 12.89 -11.36
CA ARG A 402 20.34 11.71 -11.08
C ARG A 402 21.83 12.09 -11.09
N LEU A 403 22.26 12.91 -12.06
CA LEU A 403 23.64 13.35 -12.16
C LEU A 403 24.06 14.21 -10.96
N LEU A 404 23.20 15.12 -10.50
CA LEU A 404 23.47 15.93 -9.31
C LEU A 404 23.46 15.11 -8.01
N LYS A 405 22.59 14.10 -7.92
CA LYS A 405 22.63 13.11 -6.83
C LYS A 405 23.92 12.32 -6.84
N LYS A 406 24.37 11.82 -8.00
CA LYS A 406 25.64 11.09 -8.16
C LYS A 406 26.81 11.97 -7.73
N PHE A 407 26.85 13.22 -8.18
CA PHE A 407 27.85 14.19 -7.78
C PHE A 407 27.89 14.32 -6.25
N ARG A 408 26.73 14.54 -5.61
CA ARG A 408 26.64 14.64 -4.15
C ARG A 408 27.12 13.37 -3.45
N ASP A 409 26.74 12.17 -3.93
CA ASP A 409 27.15 10.90 -3.31
C ASP A 409 28.67 10.67 -3.36
N ALA A 410 29.36 11.27 -4.33
CA ALA A 410 30.81 11.19 -4.45
C ALA A 410 31.57 12.13 -3.50
N LYS A 411 30.88 12.97 -2.71
CA LYS A 411 31.48 14.05 -1.91
C LYS A 411 31.08 13.97 -0.44
N GLN A 412 32.04 13.70 0.44
CA GLN A 412 31.79 13.56 1.88
C GLN A 412 31.22 14.83 2.54
N ASN A 413 31.69 16.00 2.11
CA ASN A 413 31.21 17.30 2.57
C ASN A 413 29.80 17.67 2.06
N LEU A 414 29.21 16.88 1.14
CA LEU A 414 27.83 17.03 0.71
C LEU A 414 26.88 16.02 1.39
N SER A 415 27.36 15.24 2.37
CA SER A 415 26.56 14.21 3.06
C SER A 415 25.30 14.75 3.75
N ASN A 416 25.34 15.98 4.27
CA ASN A 416 24.18 16.63 4.89
C ASN A 416 23.19 17.26 3.87
N LEU A 417 23.54 17.27 2.57
CA LEU A 417 22.65 17.68 1.49
C LEU A 417 21.73 16.52 1.10
N LYS A 418 20.53 16.48 1.70
CA LYS A 418 19.56 15.40 1.48
C LYS A 418 19.12 15.34 0.01
N SER A 419 18.84 14.14 -0.50
CA SER A 419 18.33 13.93 -1.88
C SER A 419 17.13 14.81 -2.22
N TYR A 420 16.25 15.04 -1.25
CA TYR A 420 15.06 15.86 -1.45
C TYR A 420 15.39 17.35 -1.61
N TYR A 421 16.52 17.83 -1.08
CA TYR A 421 16.95 19.23 -1.25
C TYR A 421 17.34 19.47 -2.71
N ILE A 422 18.02 18.50 -3.32
CA ILE A 422 18.29 18.49 -4.76
C ILE A 422 16.95 18.49 -5.53
N LYS A 423 16.01 17.60 -5.21
CA LYS A 423 14.68 17.58 -5.88
C LYS A 423 13.96 18.93 -5.77
N THR A 424 14.01 19.60 -4.62
CA THR A 424 13.40 20.92 -4.41
C THR A 424 13.95 21.99 -5.35
N VAL A 425 15.25 21.99 -5.65
CA VAL A 425 15.83 22.92 -6.65
C VAL A 425 15.14 22.74 -8.00
N PHE A 426 14.95 21.50 -8.44
CA PHE A 426 14.30 21.20 -9.72
C PHE A 426 12.80 21.51 -9.70
N LEU A 427 12.09 21.26 -8.60
CA LEU A 427 10.68 21.61 -8.47
C LEU A 427 10.45 23.11 -8.64
N TRP A 428 11.31 23.95 -8.06
CA TRP A 428 11.21 25.40 -8.26
C TRP A 428 11.51 25.86 -9.69
N GLU A 429 12.39 25.15 -10.41
CA GLU A 429 12.76 25.52 -11.76
C GLU A 429 11.76 24.98 -12.79
N VAL A 430 11.11 23.84 -12.53
CA VAL A 430 10.10 23.26 -13.43
C VAL A 430 8.87 24.16 -13.55
N THR A 431 8.55 24.93 -12.51
CA THR A 431 7.40 25.85 -12.51
C THR A 431 7.70 27.22 -13.13
N LYS A 432 8.99 27.54 -13.35
CA LYS A 432 9.43 28.83 -13.91
C LYS A 432 9.83 28.76 -15.38
N ARG A 433 10.17 27.57 -15.88
CA ARG A 433 10.74 27.38 -17.21
C ARG A 433 9.72 26.93 -18.23
N ASP A 434 9.94 27.36 -19.48
CA ASP A 434 9.28 26.77 -20.63
C ASP A 434 9.55 25.26 -20.68
N PRO A 435 8.54 24.39 -20.91
CA PRO A 435 8.74 22.94 -20.98
C PRO A 435 9.84 22.49 -21.94
N ARG A 436 10.10 23.24 -23.03
CA ARG A 436 11.14 22.94 -24.03
C ARG A 436 12.55 23.04 -23.46
N TYR A 437 12.76 23.82 -22.40
CA TYR A 437 14.07 23.91 -21.72
C TYR A 437 14.60 22.53 -21.33
N TRP A 438 13.72 21.60 -20.92
CA TRP A 438 14.16 20.29 -20.48
C TRP A 438 14.62 19.37 -21.63
N GLN A 439 14.44 19.81 -22.88
CA GLN A 439 15.00 19.17 -24.07
C GLN A 439 16.44 19.62 -24.37
N SER A 440 16.93 20.68 -23.70
CA SER A 440 18.32 21.13 -23.83
C SER A 440 19.31 20.01 -23.51
N PRO A 441 20.55 20.10 -24.03
CA PRO A 441 21.61 19.15 -23.71
C PRO A 441 21.76 18.95 -22.19
N LEU A 442 21.92 17.69 -21.78
CA LEU A 442 21.96 17.31 -20.37
C LEU A 442 23.03 18.08 -19.57
N HIS A 443 24.18 18.36 -20.18
CA HIS A 443 25.28 19.06 -19.52
C HIS A 443 24.92 20.51 -19.17
N GLU A 444 24.24 21.24 -20.07
CA GLU A 444 23.78 22.62 -19.82
C GLU A 444 22.79 22.64 -18.65
N ILE A 445 21.80 21.74 -18.67
CA ILE A 445 20.80 21.63 -17.59
C ILE A 445 21.50 21.32 -16.26
N PHE A 446 22.44 20.36 -16.27
CA PHE A 446 23.16 19.97 -15.07
C PHE A 446 23.99 21.12 -14.48
N ILE A 447 24.76 21.82 -15.31
CA ILE A 447 25.59 22.96 -14.91
C ILE A 447 24.71 24.09 -14.36
N GLU A 448 23.59 24.40 -15.03
CA GLU A 448 22.70 25.44 -14.55
C GLU A 448 22.05 25.07 -13.20
N MET A 449 21.59 23.82 -13.03
CA MET A 449 21.00 23.35 -11.78
C MET A 449 22.04 23.29 -10.64
N MET A 450 23.30 22.99 -10.94
CA MET A 450 24.39 23.14 -9.97
C MET A 450 24.60 24.60 -9.57
N SER A 451 24.52 25.55 -10.51
CA SER A 451 24.60 26.98 -10.21
C SER A 451 23.43 27.43 -9.33
N LYS A 452 22.21 26.95 -9.58
CA LYS A 452 21.05 27.19 -8.70
C LYS A 452 21.27 26.62 -7.29
N LEU A 453 21.81 25.41 -7.17
CA LEU A 453 22.19 24.82 -5.88
C LEU A 453 23.26 25.66 -5.16
N ALA A 454 24.30 26.11 -5.87
CA ALA A 454 25.33 26.99 -5.31
C ALA A 454 24.72 28.31 -4.80
N ASN A 455 23.81 28.91 -5.57
CA ASN A 455 23.10 30.11 -5.16
C ASN A 455 22.27 29.89 -3.90
N ALA A 456 21.59 28.75 -3.76
CA ALA A 456 20.87 28.39 -2.53
C ALA A 456 21.82 28.23 -1.33
N LEU A 457 23.07 27.78 -1.54
CA LEU A 457 24.06 27.56 -0.49
C LEU A 457 24.87 28.82 -0.08
N LYS A 458 24.75 29.95 -0.79
CA LYS A 458 25.47 31.20 -0.45
C LYS A 458 25.27 31.62 1.01
N LEU A 459 26.33 32.12 1.66
CA LEU A 459 26.27 32.58 3.06
C LEU A 459 25.90 34.05 3.22
N THR A 460 25.83 34.81 2.13
CA THR A 460 25.54 36.25 2.20
C THR A 460 24.18 36.48 2.89
N PRO A 461 24.08 37.33 3.93
CA PRO A 461 22.82 37.60 4.62
C PRO A 461 21.71 37.99 3.63
N GLY A 462 20.52 37.38 3.80
CA GLY A 462 19.38 37.59 2.90
C GLY A 462 19.50 36.90 1.53
N LYS A 463 20.64 36.31 1.19
CA LYS A 463 20.84 35.48 0.00
C LYS A 463 21.16 34.04 0.41
N GLY A 464 20.86 33.09 -0.47
CA GLY A 464 20.97 31.68 -0.17
C GLY A 464 19.87 31.24 0.78
N LYS A 465 18.81 30.67 0.22
CA LYS A 465 17.79 29.92 0.94
C LYS A 465 17.36 28.79 0.03
N LEU A 466 16.93 27.68 0.61
CA LEU A 466 16.24 26.65 -0.14
C LEU A 466 14.84 26.52 0.42
N GLN A 467 13.94 27.37 -0.08
CA GLN A 467 12.55 27.34 0.33
C GLN A 467 11.92 26.00 -0.03
N PHE A 468 11.16 25.43 0.90
CA PHE A 468 10.37 24.24 0.61
C PHE A 468 9.32 24.57 -0.45
N PHE A 469 9.20 23.71 -1.45
CA PHE A 469 8.34 23.97 -2.61
C PHE A 469 6.86 24.16 -2.22
N TRP A 470 6.34 23.32 -1.32
CA TRP A 470 4.92 23.31 -0.94
C TRP A 470 4.57 24.27 0.19
N ASP A 471 5.55 24.73 0.98
CA ASP A 471 5.37 25.81 1.94
C ASP A 471 6.63 26.71 1.97
N PRO A 472 6.66 27.79 1.16
CA PRO A 472 7.85 28.61 0.99
C PRO A 472 8.32 29.36 2.25
N LYS A 473 7.54 29.32 3.34
CA LYS A 473 7.97 29.84 4.65
C LYS A 473 9.06 28.97 5.29
N LEU A 474 9.17 27.69 4.90
CA LEU A 474 10.22 26.79 5.40
C LEU A 474 11.51 26.94 4.59
N ASP A 475 12.60 27.37 5.22
CA ASP A 475 13.95 27.23 4.65
C ASP A 475 14.54 25.86 5.03
N MET A 476 14.68 24.98 4.04
CA MET A 476 15.07 23.58 4.22
C MET A 476 16.51 23.38 4.68
N ILE A 477 17.35 24.42 4.54
CA ILE A 477 18.77 24.39 4.92
C ILE A 477 19.08 25.26 6.13
N ALA A 478 18.06 25.78 6.83
CA ALA A 478 18.23 26.62 8.01
C ALA A 478 18.98 25.93 9.16
N ASP A 479 18.84 24.60 9.28
CA ASP A 479 19.50 23.80 10.32
C ASP A 479 20.98 23.49 10.03
N LEU A 480 21.51 23.86 8.84
CA LEU A 480 22.92 23.66 8.53
C LEU A 480 23.77 24.72 9.22
N SER A 481 24.88 24.31 9.83
CA SER A 481 25.84 25.26 10.37
C SER A 481 26.49 26.09 9.25
N SER A 482 26.97 27.29 9.58
CA SER A 482 27.70 28.14 8.64
C SER A 482 28.89 27.41 8.01
N THR A 483 29.61 26.58 8.80
CA THR A 483 30.72 25.77 8.31
C THR A 483 30.26 24.70 7.32
N GLN A 484 29.24 23.90 7.67
CA GLN A 484 28.70 22.88 6.76
C GLN A 484 28.26 23.51 5.44
N ARG A 485 27.58 24.64 5.52
CA ARG A 485 27.08 25.35 4.36
C ARG A 485 28.20 25.92 3.49
N ALA A 486 29.24 26.49 4.10
CA ALA A 486 30.42 26.98 3.38
C ALA A 486 31.19 25.86 2.67
N GLU A 487 31.38 24.72 3.33
CA GLU A 487 32.02 23.55 2.74
C GLU A 487 31.24 23.02 1.54
N MET A 488 29.90 22.95 1.65
CA MET A 488 29.04 22.57 0.54
C MET A 488 29.12 23.57 -0.62
N PHE A 489 28.99 24.87 -0.32
CA PHE A 489 29.05 25.94 -1.31
C PHE A 489 30.38 25.89 -2.09
N ASN A 490 31.50 25.86 -1.38
CA ASN A 490 32.84 25.82 -1.97
C ASN A 490 33.03 24.57 -2.84
N CYS A 491 32.49 23.43 -2.41
CA CYS A 491 32.52 22.19 -3.20
C CYS A 491 31.79 22.34 -4.53
N VAL A 492 30.55 22.81 -4.49
CA VAL A 492 29.71 22.98 -5.68
C VAL A 492 30.33 24.00 -6.63
N VAL A 493 30.79 25.15 -6.13
CA VAL A 493 31.42 26.21 -6.95
C VAL A 493 32.72 25.76 -7.59
N LYS A 494 33.60 25.06 -6.83
CA LYS A 494 34.86 24.53 -7.38
C LYS A 494 34.61 23.51 -8.49
N SER A 495 33.58 22.69 -8.35
CA SER A 495 33.17 21.74 -9.40
C SER A 495 32.52 22.43 -10.60
N LEU A 496 31.66 23.42 -10.38
CA LEU A 496 31.07 24.24 -11.44
C LEU A 496 32.14 24.89 -12.34
N TYR A 497 33.16 25.50 -11.75
CA TYR A 497 34.27 26.08 -12.50
C TYR A 497 34.95 25.07 -13.43
N ARG A 498 35.15 23.83 -12.94
CA ARG A 498 35.74 22.75 -13.74
C ARG A 498 34.83 22.32 -14.89
N PHE A 499 33.53 22.27 -14.64
CA PHE A 499 32.53 21.85 -15.63
C PHE A 499 32.40 22.89 -16.76
N HIS A 500 32.38 24.17 -16.43
CA HIS A 500 32.43 25.24 -17.44
C HIS A 500 33.73 25.23 -18.24
N ARG A 501 34.88 24.99 -17.59
CA ARG A 501 36.16 24.89 -18.32
C ARG A 501 36.17 23.73 -19.32
N ALA A 502 35.47 22.64 -19.01
CA ALA A 502 35.34 21.49 -19.89
C ALA A 502 34.48 21.76 -21.14
N GLU A 503 33.56 22.73 -21.09
CA GLU A 503 32.77 23.16 -22.26
C GLU A 503 33.65 23.85 -23.32
N GLY A 504 34.70 24.56 -22.88
CA GLY A 504 35.61 25.28 -23.78
C GLY A 504 36.85 24.50 -24.22
N ASN A 505 37.29 23.47 -23.48
CA ASN A 505 38.48 22.67 -23.81
C ASN A 505 38.42 21.29 -23.13
N PHE A 506 38.43 20.20 -23.91
CA PHE A 506 38.22 18.83 -23.40
C PHE A 506 39.49 17.95 -23.46
N THR A 507 40.52 18.36 -22.72
CA THR A 507 41.77 17.59 -22.59
C THR A 507 41.59 16.30 -21.78
N ASP A 508 42.55 15.38 -21.86
CA ASP A 508 42.53 14.13 -21.09
C ASP A 508 42.57 14.35 -19.57
N ASP A 509 43.31 15.37 -19.10
CA ASP A 509 43.30 15.79 -17.70
C ASP A 509 41.91 16.27 -17.26
N ILE A 510 41.25 17.08 -18.08
CA ILE A 510 39.90 17.58 -17.81
C ILE A 510 38.91 16.41 -17.78
N ARG A 511 39.02 15.45 -18.70
CA ARG A 511 38.21 14.23 -18.72
C ARG A 511 38.40 13.39 -17.45
N ASN A 512 39.64 13.22 -16.99
CA ASN A 512 39.94 12.48 -15.76
C ASN A 512 39.40 13.19 -14.51
N ASN A 513 39.51 14.52 -14.48
CA ASN A 513 38.97 15.36 -13.41
C ASN A 513 37.42 15.40 -13.39
N MET A 514 36.79 15.33 -14.57
CA MET A 514 35.33 15.14 -14.70
C MET A 514 34.91 13.80 -14.09
N ARG A 515 35.58 12.70 -14.51
CA ARG A 515 35.28 11.35 -13.99
C ARG A 515 35.46 11.27 -12.48
N SER A 516 36.53 11.83 -11.92
CA SER A 516 36.78 11.84 -10.47
C SER A 516 35.75 12.65 -9.68
N SER A 517 35.02 13.56 -10.32
CA SER A 517 33.94 14.30 -9.68
C SER A 517 32.72 13.44 -9.33
N PHE A 518 32.57 12.28 -9.99
CA PHE A 518 31.46 11.33 -9.80
C PHE A 518 31.90 9.98 -9.20
N SER A 519 33.21 9.79 -8.98
CA SER A 519 33.77 8.58 -8.37
C SER A 519 33.97 8.77 -6.86
N THR A 520 33.54 7.80 -6.07
CA THR A 520 33.93 7.68 -4.66
C THR A 520 35.38 7.22 -4.59
N GLN A 521 36.25 7.96 -3.89
CA GLN A 521 37.60 7.44 -3.57
C GLN A 521 37.44 6.18 -2.74
N THR A 522 37.77 5.02 -3.31
CA THR A 522 37.99 3.79 -2.55
C THR A 522 39.20 4.07 -1.64
N LYS A 523 38.98 4.20 -0.33
CA LYS A 523 40.09 4.06 0.61
C LYS A 523 40.63 2.65 0.43
N HIS A 524 41.79 2.51 -0.20
CA HIS A 524 42.60 1.32 -0.01
C HIS A 524 42.81 1.17 1.50
N LEU A 525 42.19 0.15 2.07
CA LEU A 525 42.66 -0.43 3.32
C LEU A 525 44.02 -1.04 3.01
N THR A 526 45.06 -0.22 2.97
CA THR A 526 46.43 -0.71 3.11
C THR A 526 46.54 -1.21 4.54
N ASN A 527 46.61 -2.54 4.69
CA ASN A 527 47.19 -3.19 5.84
C ASN A 527 48.52 -2.50 6.15
N ARG A 528 48.54 -1.64 7.18
CA ARG A 528 49.77 -1.36 7.91
C ARG A 528 49.85 -2.39 9.01
N SER A 529 50.54 -3.48 8.69
CA SER A 529 51.27 -4.25 9.70
C SER A 529 52.24 -3.32 10.40
N THR A 530 52.08 -3.20 11.71
CA THR A 530 53.10 -2.82 12.70
C THR A 530 52.56 -3.39 14.02
N THR A 531 53.05 -4.52 14.56
CA THR A 531 54.21 -4.61 15.48
C THR A 531 54.38 -3.29 16.24
N TYR A 532 54.01 -3.14 17.50
CA TYR A 532 54.15 -4.01 18.68
C TYR A 532 52.95 -3.86 19.62
#